data_AF-A0A9E5B2G3-F1
#
_entry.id   AF-A0A9E5B2G3-F1
#
_cell.length_a   1.000
_cell.length_b   1.000
_cell.length_c   1.000
_cell.angle_alpha   90.00
_cell.angle_beta   90.00
_cell.angle_gamma   90.00
#
_symmetry.space_group_name_H-M   'P 1'
#
loop_
_entity.id
_entity.type
_entity.pdbx_description
1 polymer ?
#
loop_
_entity_poly.entity_id
_entity_poly.type
_entity_poly.pdbx_seq_one_letter_code
_entity_poly.pdbx_strand_id
1 'polypeptide(L)' 'MKFETLQLHAGQEVDPTTQSRAVPIYQTTAYQFKDSAH' A
#
# COMPACT_ATOMS: atom_id res chain seq x y z
N MET A 1 2.22 20.14 -6.45
CA MET A 1 3.48 19.58 -5.92
C MET A 1 4.53 19.64 -7.02
N LYS A 2 5.82 19.78 -6.68
CA LYS A 2 6.92 19.76 -7.65
C LYS A 2 7.27 18.32 -8.04
N PHE A 3 7.89 18.11 -9.21
CA PHE A 3 8.18 16.77 -9.73
C PHE A 3 9.09 15.95 -8.80
N GLU A 4 10.10 16.58 -8.22
CA GLU A 4 11.05 15.97 -7.27
C GLU A 4 10.33 15.45 -6.02
N THR A 5 9.29 16.16 -5.57
CA THR A 5 8.45 15.73 -4.45
C THR A 5 7.55 14.56 -4.85
N LEU A 6 7.02 14.56 -6.08
CA LEU A 6 6.17 13.49 -6.58
C LEU A 6 6.94 12.18 -6.77
N GLN A 7 8.19 12.24 -7.23
CA GLN A 7 9.04 11.06 -7.35
C GLN A 7 9.18 10.29 -6.03
N LEU A 8 9.15 10.97 -4.89
CA LEU A 8 9.27 10.34 -3.58
C LEU A 8 7.93 9.87 -2.99
N HIS A 9 6.83 10.56 -3.28
CA HIS A 9 5.58 10.39 -2.52
C HIS A 9 4.36 9.99 -3.34
N ALA A 10 4.36 10.14 -4.66
CA ALA A 10 3.20 9.81 -5.47
C ALA A 10 2.88 8.31 -5.41
N GLY A 11 1.63 7.96 -5.14
CA GLY A 11 1.16 6.58 -5.02
C GLY A 11 1.56 5.86 -3.73
N GLN A 12 2.31 6.51 -2.83
CA GLN A 12 2.62 5.97 -1.50
C GLN A 12 1.66 6.56 -0.46
N GLU A 13 0.97 5.67 0.24
CA GLU A 13 0.20 6.00 1.44
C GLU A 13 0.78 5.23 2.63
N VAL A 14 0.56 5.76 3.83
CA VAL A 14 0.97 5.07 5.07
C VAL A 14 0.12 3.81 5.21
N ASP A 15 0.74 2.67 5.52
CA ASP A 15 -0.03 1.46 5.84
C ASP A 15 -0.94 1.74 7.04
N PRO A 16 -2.28 1.64 6.89
CA PRO A 16 -3.21 1.96 7.98
C PRO A 16 -3.12 0.97 9.14
N THR A 17 -2.55 -0.22 8.93
CA THR A 17 -2.47 -1.27 9.94
C THR A 17 -1.29 -1.06 10.88
N THR A 18 -0.11 -0.75 10.34
CA THR A 18 1.15 -0.66 11.11
C THR A 18 1.76 0.74 11.17
N GLN A 19 1.23 1.70 10.41
CA GLN A 19 1.82 3.02 10.19
C GLN A 19 3.19 3.01 9.49
N SER A 20 3.56 1.90 8.84
CA SER A 20 4.76 1.84 8.02
C SER A 20 4.70 2.89 6.90
N ARG A 21 5.81 3.64 6.76
CA ARG A 21 6.03 4.56 5.63
C ARG A 21 6.56 3.84 4.40
N ALA A 22 7.25 2.71 4.59
CA ALA A 22 7.69 1.87 3.48
C ALA A 22 6.51 0.99 3.02
N VAL A 23 6.37 0.83 1.70
CA VAL A 23 5.35 -0.03 1.10
C VAL A 23 5.62 -1.49 1.47
N PRO A 24 4.64 -2.22 2.03
CA PRO A 24 4.81 -3.64 2.35
C PRO A 24 5.10 -4.49 1.12
N ILE A 25 5.95 -5.51 1.29
CA ILE A 25 6.16 -6.54 0.28
C ILE A 25 5.09 -7.62 0.50
N TYR A 26 4.06 -7.65 -0.35
CA TYR A 26 3.03 -8.70 -0.32
C TYR A 26 3.52 -9.96 -1.04
N GLN A 27 4.45 -10.68 -0.40
CA GLN A 27 4.94 -11.97 -0.89
C GLN A 27 3.96 -13.10 -0.54
N THR A 28 2.79 -13.10 -1.18
CA THR A 28 1.74 -14.11 -1.02
C THR A 28 1.29 -14.62 -2.39
N THR A 29 0.72 -15.83 -2.41
CA THR A 29 0.10 -16.40 -3.61
C THR A 29 -1.42 -16.18 -3.66
N ALA A 30 -2.04 -15.76 -2.56
CA ALA A 30 -3.48 -15.58 -2.45
C ALA A 30 -3.87 -14.54 -1.37
N TYR A 31 -5.10 -14.03 -1.48
CA TYR A 31 -5.77 -13.19 -0.48
C TYR A 31 -7.06 -13.85 -0.01
N GLN A 32 -7.46 -13.61 1.23
CA GLN A 32 -8.71 -14.11 1.78
C GLN A 32 -9.90 -13.30 1.24
N PHE A 33 -11.02 -13.97 0.97
CA PHE A 33 -12.29 -13.29 0.68
C PHE A 33 -12.83 -12.59 1.93
N LYS A 34 -13.34 -11.37 1.77
CA LYS A 34 -13.97 -10.64 2.87
C LYS A 34 -15.25 -11.33 3.33
N ASP A 35 -16.05 -11.80 2.38
CA ASP A 35 -17.25 -12.60 2.59
C ASP A 35 -17.53 -13.49 1.35
N SER A 36 -18.65 -14.23 1.38
CA SER A 36 -19.02 -15.15 0.29
C SER A 36 -19.62 -14.47 -0.94
N ALA A 37 -20.01 -13.20 -0.85
CA ALA A 37 -20.58 -12.40 -1.94
C ALA A 37 -19.53 -11.64 -2.77
N HIS A 38 -18.27 -11.63 -2.31
CA HIS A 38 -17.08 -10.97 -2.87
C HIS A 38 -16.86 -9.52 -2.40
#